data_AF-A0A6P0DQU4-F1
#
_entry.id   AF-A0A6P0DQU4-F1
#
_cell.length_a   1.000
_cell.length_b   1.000
_cell.length_c   1.000
_cell.angle_alpha   90.00
_cell.angle_beta   90.00
_cell.angle_gamma   90.00
#
_symmetry.space_group_name_H-M   'P 1'
#
loop_
_entity.id
_entity.type
_entity.pdbx_description
1 polymer ?
#
loop_
_entity_poly.entity_id
_entity_poly.type
_entity_poly.pdbx_seq_one_letter_code
_entity_poly.pdbx_strand_id
1 'polypeptide(L)'
;HMVATGQLGKIRTVQAEYPLEWMATAIETEGNAQAAWRTDPKKNGRGGSIGDIGTHAYHLAGFVSGLKLQSLTADLATFVEGRALDDNAHVMLRYEGGARGLLWSSQVALGSSNGVRLRVFGDKASLTWFQEQPNELVHARLNGRTEIIKRGADELSDAAKARTRTPPG
;
A
#
# COMPACT_ATOMS: atom_id res chain seq x y z
N HIS A 1 -0.14 7.19 -14.94
CA HIS A 1 -0.60 7.48 -16.31
C HIS A 1 -2.01 6.96 -16.55
N MET A 2 -2.25 5.64 -16.58
CA MET A 2 -3.57 5.04 -16.92
C MET A 2 -4.76 5.58 -16.10
N VAL A 3 -4.58 5.75 -14.78
CA VAL A 3 -5.62 6.36 -13.92
C VAL A 3 -5.88 7.81 -14.32
N ALA A 4 -4.80 8.62 -14.42
CA ALA A 4 -4.88 10.03 -14.77
C ALA A 4 -5.45 10.29 -16.18
N THR A 5 -5.24 9.37 -17.13
CA THR A 5 -5.81 9.45 -18.49
C THR A 5 -7.20 8.83 -18.60
N GLY A 6 -7.83 8.46 -17.47
CA GLY A 6 -9.22 8.02 -17.43
C GLY A 6 -9.47 6.60 -17.94
N GLN A 7 -8.43 5.77 -18.09
CA GLN A 7 -8.58 4.38 -18.58
C GLN A 7 -9.41 3.51 -17.63
N LEU A 8 -9.39 3.81 -16.33
CA LEU A 8 -10.24 3.13 -15.33
C LEU A 8 -11.62 3.78 -15.20
N GLY A 9 -11.85 4.93 -15.85
CA GLY A 9 -13.04 5.75 -15.68
C GLY A 9 -13.17 6.34 -14.28
N LYS A 10 -14.38 6.39 -13.71
CA LYS A 10 -14.60 6.95 -12.37
C LYS A 10 -14.12 5.96 -11.30
N ILE A 11 -13.13 6.36 -10.51
CA ILE A 11 -12.63 5.53 -9.40
C ILE A 11 -13.71 5.34 -8.34
N ARG A 12 -13.94 4.09 -7.93
CA ARG A 12 -14.95 3.66 -6.95
C ARG A 12 -14.32 3.24 -5.63
N THR A 13 -13.29 2.40 -5.68
CA THR A 13 -12.60 1.92 -4.48
C THR A 13 -11.08 1.79 -4.67
N VAL A 14 -10.33 2.08 -3.61
CA VAL A 14 -8.88 1.92 -3.51
C VAL A 14 -8.56 1.06 -2.30
N GLN A 15 -7.80 -0.03 -2.49
CA GLN A 15 -7.34 -0.90 -1.43
C GLN A 15 -5.82 -0.84 -1.40
N ALA A 16 -5.26 -0.49 -0.25
CA ALA A 16 -3.82 -0.47 -0.04
C ALA A 16 -3.48 -1.25 1.23
N GLU A 17 -2.41 -2.03 1.19
CA GLU A 17 -1.95 -2.75 2.37
C GLU A 17 -0.43 -2.77 2.42
N TYR A 18 0.11 -2.80 3.63
CA TYR A 18 1.51 -3.05 3.91
C TYR A 18 1.62 -3.93 5.17
N PRO A 19 1.45 -5.26 5.01
CA PRO A 19 1.74 -6.23 6.05
C PRO A 19 3.23 -6.63 6.04
N LEU A 20 3.76 -6.77 7.24
CA LEU A 20 5.08 -7.26 7.61
C LEU A 20 4.93 -8.24 8.78
N GLU A 21 5.90 -9.15 8.92
CA GLU A 21 5.91 -10.14 10.01
C GLU A 21 7.08 -10.02 10.99
N TRP A 22 8.10 -9.22 10.65
CA TRP A 22 9.39 -9.26 11.35
C TRP A 22 9.35 -8.78 12.81
N MET A 23 8.27 -8.12 13.25
CA MET A 23 8.04 -7.69 14.64
C MET A 23 6.82 -8.40 15.27
N ALA A 24 6.50 -9.61 14.84
CA ALA A 24 5.40 -10.42 15.39
C ALA A 24 5.56 -10.74 16.89
N THR A 25 6.78 -10.68 17.43
CA THR A 25 7.10 -10.82 18.86
C THR A 25 7.90 -9.61 19.36
N ALA A 26 8.12 -9.54 20.68
CA ALA A 26 8.81 -8.44 21.35
C ALA A 26 10.35 -8.47 21.16
N ILE A 27 10.83 -8.61 19.93
CA ILE A 27 12.26 -8.70 19.59
C ILE A 27 13.07 -7.45 20.00
N GLU A 28 12.40 -6.32 20.23
CA GLU A 28 13.00 -5.13 20.84
C GLU A 28 13.56 -5.40 22.25
N THR A 29 12.96 -6.33 23.00
CA THR A 29 13.41 -6.73 24.34
C THR A 29 14.59 -7.70 24.29
N GLU A 30 14.81 -8.33 23.15
CA GLU A 30 15.90 -9.27 22.88
C GLU A 30 17.16 -8.56 22.34
N GLY A 31 17.15 -7.22 22.30
CA GLY A 31 18.28 -6.40 21.85
C GLY A 31 18.29 -6.09 20.36
N ASN A 32 17.18 -6.32 19.63
CA ASN A 32 17.09 -5.90 18.23
C ASN A 32 17.02 -4.37 18.12
N ALA A 33 18.13 -3.75 17.72
CA ALA A 33 18.23 -2.30 17.60
C ALA A 33 17.24 -1.69 16.59
N GLN A 34 16.88 -2.41 15.53
CA GLN A 34 15.92 -1.94 14.52
C GLN A 34 14.49 -1.90 15.05
N ALA A 35 14.10 -2.88 15.87
CA ALA A 35 12.81 -2.89 16.54
C ALA A 35 12.77 -1.83 17.66
N ALA A 36 13.84 -1.73 18.46
CA ALA A 36 13.87 -0.92 19.67
C ALA A 36 13.58 0.57 19.45
N TRP A 37 14.09 1.18 18.36
CA TRP A 37 13.79 2.59 18.10
C TRP A 37 12.40 2.79 17.48
N ARG A 38 11.88 1.80 16.73
CA ARG A 38 10.54 1.85 16.11
C ARG A 38 9.42 1.72 17.12
N THR A 39 9.66 1.04 18.24
CA THR A 39 8.68 0.88 19.33
C THR A 39 8.77 1.96 20.41
N ASP A 40 9.77 2.85 20.33
CA ASP A 40 9.95 3.97 21.28
C ASP A 40 9.26 5.24 20.77
N PRO A 41 8.17 5.71 21.41
CA PRO A 41 7.46 6.91 20.99
C PRO A 41 8.31 8.19 20.98
N LYS A 42 9.39 8.24 21.78
CA LYS A 42 10.30 9.39 21.82
C LYS A 42 11.19 9.47 20.57
N LYS A 43 11.36 8.36 19.86
CA LYS A 43 12.18 8.27 18.64
C LYS A 43 11.33 8.15 17.38
N ASN A 44 10.34 7.24 17.39
CA ASN A 44 9.49 6.97 16.24
C ASN A 44 8.29 7.94 16.12
N GLY A 45 7.98 8.67 17.20
CA GLY A 45 6.79 9.51 17.26
C GLY A 45 5.54 8.73 17.65
N ARG A 46 4.38 9.18 17.18
CA ARG A 46 3.06 8.76 17.71
C ARG A 46 2.47 7.51 17.06
N GLY A 47 3.01 7.05 15.94
CA GLY A 47 2.47 5.90 15.21
C GLY A 47 3.54 4.83 15.05
N GLY A 48 3.20 3.59 15.37
CA GLY A 48 4.04 2.42 15.11
C GLY A 48 3.85 1.96 13.68
N SER A 49 3.07 0.89 13.47
CA SER A 49 2.77 0.35 12.13
C SER A 49 2.19 1.40 11.19
N ILE A 50 1.27 2.24 11.67
CA ILE A 50 0.61 3.26 10.84
C ILE A 50 1.58 4.35 10.38
N GLY A 51 2.55 4.70 11.23
CA GLY A 51 3.56 5.72 10.96
C GLY A 51 4.68 5.20 10.06
N ASP A 52 5.22 4.02 10.39
CA ASP A 52 6.34 3.39 9.71
C ASP A 52 5.95 2.93 8.29
N ILE A 53 4.94 2.06 8.19
CA ILE A 53 4.59 1.38 6.93
C ILE A 53 3.23 1.81 6.37
N GLY A 54 2.29 2.21 7.22
CA GLY A 54 1.00 2.76 6.79
C GLY A 54 1.13 4.02 5.93
N THR A 55 2.12 4.87 6.21
CA THR A 55 2.41 6.08 5.41
C THR A 55 2.80 5.76 3.97
N HIS A 56 3.57 4.68 3.74
CA HIS A 56 3.91 4.21 2.40
C HIS A 56 2.67 3.74 1.63
N ALA A 57 1.82 2.93 2.26
CA ALA A 57 0.55 2.48 1.66
C ALA A 57 -0.37 3.67 1.32
N TYR A 58 -0.49 4.64 2.24
CA TYR A 58 -1.28 5.85 2.05
C TYR A 58 -0.75 6.71 0.89
N HIS A 59 0.56 6.95 0.87
CA HIS A 59 1.21 7.73 -0.18
C HIS A 59 1.04 7.06 -1.55
N LEU A 60 1.24 5.74 -1.64
CA LEU A 60 1.08 4.99 -2.88
C LEU A 60 -0.37 5.05 -3.40
N ALA A 61 -1.35 4.87 -2.51
CA ALA A 61 -2.76 5.00 -2.85
C ALA A 61 -3.11 6.39 -3.38
N GLY A 62 -2.67 7.46 -2.70
CA GLY A 62 -2.90 8.84 -3.12
C GLY A 62 -2.21 9.17 -4.45
N PHE A 63 -0.93 8.79 -4.59
CA PHE A 63 -0.15 9.04 -5.80
C PHE A 63 -0.75 8.38 -7.04
N VAL A 64 -1.14 7.10 -6.94
CA VAL A 64 -1.66 6.35 -8.10
C VAL A 64 -3.10 6.74 -8.42
N SER A 65 -3.94 6.92 -7.40
CA SER A 65 -5.36 7.24 -7.62
C SER A 65 -5.60 8.71 -7.98
N GLY A 66 -4.73 9.61 -7.54
CA GLY A 66 -4.93 11.06 -7.63
C GLY A 66 -6.08 11.58 -6.76
N LEU A 67 -6.65 10.73 -5.89
CA LEU A 67 -7.79 11.10 -5.06
C LEU A 67 -7.35 11.90 -3.84
N LYS A 68 -8.14 12.93 -3.51
CA LYS A 68 -7.98 13.71 -2.30
C LYS A 68 -8.84 13.15 -1.18
N LEU A 69 -8.24 12.91 -0.03
CA LEU A 69 -8.94 12.39 1.15
C LEU A 69 -9.86 13.49 1.73
N GLN A 70 -11.09 13.11 2.05
CA GLN A 70 -12.08 13.98 2.71
C GLN A 70 -12.20 13.68 4.21
N SER A 71 -12.27 12.40 4.57
CA SER A 71 -12.35 11.95 5.97
C SER A 71 -11.90 10.49 6.09
N LEU A 72 -11.62 10.06 7.32
CA LEU A 72 -11.26 8.68 7.63
C LEU A 72 -11.86 8.24 8.96
N THR A 73 -11.89 6.93 9.18
CA THR A 73 -11.99 6.31 10.50
C THR A 73 -10.93 5.22 10.61
N ALA A 74 -10.32 5.06 11.78
CA ALA A 74 -9.22 4.15 12.00
C ALA A 74 -9.44 3.31 13.26
N ASP A 75 -9.00 2.07 13.19
CA ASP A 75 -8.88 1.13 14.30
C ASP A 75 -7.40 0.74 14.43
N LEU A 76 -6.79 1.13 15.55
CA LEU A 76 -5.38 0.90 15.86
C LEU A 76 -5.29 -0.13 16.98
N ALA A 77 -4.43 -1.10 16.81
CA ALA A 77 -4.22 -2.17 17.78
C ALA A 77 -2.73 -2.35 18.08
N THR A 78 -2.48 -2.79 19.30
CA THR A 78 -1.18 -3.26 19.77
C THR A 78 -1.38 -4.68 20.26
N PHE A 79 -0.85 -5.65 19.51
CA PHE A 79 -0.99 -7.07 19.81
C PHE A 79 0.18 -7.61 20.63
N VAL A 80 1.40 -7.13 20.38
CA VAL A 80 2.56 -7.52 21.19
C VAL A 80 2.53 -6.74 22.51
N GLU A 81 2.36 -7.49 23.60
CA GLU A 81 2.23 -6.94 24.95
C GLU A 81 3.42 -6.05 25.34
N GLY A 82 3.13 -4.93 26.00
CA GLY A 82 4.13 -3.98 26.48
C GLY A 82 4.56 -2.92 25.46
N ARG A 83 4.16 -3.02 24.19
CA ARG A 83 4.41 -1.94 23.22
C ARG A 83 3.55 -0.71 23.51
N ALA A 84 4.17 0.46 23.36
CA ALA A 84 3.50 1.75 23.52
C ALA A 84 2.86 2.28 22.24
N LEU A 85 3.21 1.69 21.09
CA LEU A 85 2.75 2.08 19.76
C LEU A 85 1.93 0.96 19.12
N ASP A 86 1.09 1.31 18.15
CA ASP A 86 0.34 0.33 17.36
C ASP A 86 1.28 -0.57 16.56
N ASP A 87 0.97 -1.86 16.47
CA ASP A 87 1.63 -2.80 15.57
C ASP A 87 0.68 -3.32 14.48
N ASN A 88 -0.57 -2.83 14.49
CA ASN A 88 -1.54 -3.03 13.43
C ASN A 88 -2.53 -1.85 13.32
N ALA A 89 -2.94 -1.52 12.10
CA ALA A 89 -3.92 -0.49 11.82
C ALA A 89 -4.85 -0.86 10.66
N HIS A 90 -6.17 -0.73 10.87
CA HIS A 90 -7.17 -0.73 9.80
C HIS A 90 -7.76 0.67 9.65
N VAL A 91 -7.73 1.22 8.43
CA VAL A 91 -8.19 2.58 8.18
C VAL A 91 -9.17 2.59 7.01
N MET A 92 -10.40 3.01 7.27
CA MET A 92 -11.39 3.25 6.22
C MET A 92 -11.30 4.69 5.75
N LEU A 93 -11.17 4.88 4.44
CA LEU A 93 -10.92 6.16 3.80
C LEU A 93 -12.16 6.60 3.00
N ARG A 94 -12.51 7.89 3.10
CA ARG A 94 -13.54 8.56 2.30
C ARG A 94 -12.87 9.65 1.48
N TYR A 95 -12.91 9.53 0.16
CA TYR A 95 -12.33 10.51 -0.74
C TYR A 95 -13.38 11.52 -1.23
N GLU A 96 -12.91 12.70 -1.61
CA GLU A 96 -13.70 13.66 -2.39
C GLU A 96 -14.21 12.96 -3.68
N GLY A 97 -15.42 13.30 -4.13
CA GLY A 97 -16.04 12.66 -5.31
C GLY A 97 -16.69 11.29 -5.06
N GLY A 98 -16.66 10.79 -3.82
CA GLY A 98 -17.45 9.65 -3.35
C GLY A 98 -16.74 8.29 -3.36
N ALA A 99 -15.52 8.21 -3.89
CA ALA A 99 -14.72 6.99 -3.82
C ALA A 99 -14.42 6.59 -2.37
N ARG A 100 -14.31 5.28 -2.12
CA ARG A 100 -14.01 4.71 -0.80
C ARG A 100 -12.64 4.04 -0.82
N GLY A 101 -12.04 3.83 0.34
CA GLY A 101 -10.85 3.01 0.42
C GLY A 101 -10.68 2.29 1.75
N LEU A 102 -9.77 1.32 1.72
CA LEU A 102 -9.27 0.65 2.90
C LEU A 102 -7.74 0.67 2.86
N LEU A 103 -7.14 0.98 3.99
CA LEU A 103 -5.72 0.85 4.23
C LEU A 103 -5.51 -0.11 5.40
N TRP A 104 -4.63 -1.10 5.22
CA TRP A 104 -4.19 -1.97 6.30
C TRP A 104 -2.67 -1.92 6.44
N SER A 105 -2.17 -1.66 7.64
CA SER A 105 -0.76 -1.83 7.97
C SER A 105 -0.61 -2.78 9.15
N SER A 106 0.38 -3.65 9.11
CA SER A 106 0.63 -4.60 10.19
C SER A 106 2.10 -4.97 10.25
N GLN A 107 2.67 -5.04 11.46
CA GLN A 107 4.01 -5.54 11.71
C GLN A 107 4.00 -6.96 12.31
N VAL A 108 2.80 -7.52 12.51
CA VAL A 108 2.55 -8.82 13.15
C VAL A 108 1.84 -9.81 12.20
N ALA A 109 1.84 -9.52 10.90
CA ALA A 109 1.14 -10.30 9.89
C ALA A 109 2.02 -11.46 9.37
N LEU A 110 2.12 -12.53 10.17
CA LEU A 110 2.86 -13.76 9.82
C LEU A 110 2.50 -14.27 8.40
N GLY A 111 3.52 -14.70 7.66
CA GLY A 111 3.49 -15.04 6.25
C GLY A 111 3.75 -13.86 5.30
N SER A 112 3.93 -12.64 5.81
CA SER A 112 4.13 -11.42 4.99
C SER A 112 5.53 -10.85 5.18
N SER A 113 6.44 -11.12 4.25
CA SER A 113 7.81 -10.61 4.30
C SER A 113 7.90 -9.12 3.98
N ASN A 114 7.25 -8.68 2.90
CA ASN A 114 7.24 -7.28 2.48
C ASN A 114 6.02 -6.96 1.59
N GLY A 115 4.82 -7.20 2.12
CA GLY A 115 3.60 -7.47 1.36
C GLY A 115 2.87 -6.26 0.77
N VAL A 116 3.55 -5.18 0.37
CA VAL A 116 2.88 -3.98 -0.15
C VAL A 116 2.02 -4.31 -1.37
N ARG A 117 0.72 -4.03 -1.29
CA ARG A 117 -0.22 -4.25 -2.40
C ARG A 117 -1.13 -3.05 -2.59
N LEU A 118 -1.34 -2.68 -3.85
CA LEU A 118 -2.29 -1.64 -4.24
C LEU A 118 -3.29 -2.23 -5.24
N ARG A 119 -4.58 -1.98 -5.00
CA ARG A 119 -5.66 -2.29 -5.94
C ARG A 119 -6.53 -1.06 -6.14
N VAL A 120 -6.74 -0.64 -7.38
CA VAL A 120 -7.56 0.52 -7.75
C VAL A 120 -8.66 0.07 -8.69
N PHE A 121 -9.91 0.36 -8.35
CA PHE A 121 -11.07 -0.07 -9.10
C PHE A 121 -11.88 1.13 -9.57
N GLY A 122 -12.02 1.28 -10.88
CA GLY A 122 -12.95 2.23 -11.48
C GLY A 122 -14.17 1.54 -12.10
N ASP A 123 -14.97 2.31 -12.84
CA ASP A 123 -16.15 1.80 -13.54
C ASP A 123 -15.85 1.16 -14.90
N LYS A 124 -14.65 1.36 -15.45
CA LYS A 124 -14.22 0.78 -16.74
C LYS A 124 -13.13 -0.28 -16.61
N ALA A 125 -12.30 -0.23 -15.58
CA ALA A 125 -11.20 -1.17 -15.37
C ALA A 125 -10.68 -1.15 -13.92
N SER A 126 -9.80 -2.08 -13.59
CA SER A 126 -9.03 -2.11 -12.35
C SER A 126 -7.54 -2.34 -12.59
N LEU A 127 -6.73 -1.88 -11.63
CA LEU A 127 -5.29 -2.15 -11.55
C LEU A 127 -4.97 -2.85 -10.25
N THR A 128 -4.09 -3.86 -10.31
CA THR A 128 -3.50 -4.51 -9.14
C THR A 128 -1.99 -4.57 -9.29
N TRP A 129 -1.27 -4.11 -8.27
CA TRP A 129 0.18 -4.18 -8.17
C TRP A 129 0.58 -4.75 -6.81
N PHE A 130 1.61 -5.60 -6.81
CA PHE A 130 2.12 -6.25 -5.62
C PHE A 130 3.65 -6.17 -5.61
N GLN A 131 4.21 -5.68 -4.51
CA GLN A 131 5.64 -5.37 -4.43
C GLN A 131 6.54 -6.60 -4.52
N GLU A 132 6.11 -7.77 -4.06
CA GLU A 132 6.91 -9.00 -4.21
C GLU A 132 6.84 -9.57 -5.63
N GLN A 133 5.98 -9.01 -6.49
CA GLN A 133 5.99 -9.20 -7.94
C GLN A 133 6.08 -7.83 -8.64
N PRO A 134 7.14 -7.04 -8.36
CA PRO A 134 7.14 -5.60 -8.63
C PRO A 134 7.16 -5.27 -10.12
N ASN A 135 7.55 -6.25 -10.94
CA ASN A 135 7.67 -6.12 -12.39
C ASN A 135 6.34 -6.34 -13.11
N GLU A 136 5.26 -6.66 -12.40
CA GLU A 136 3.97 -7.00 -12.99
C GLU A 136 2.88 -6.04 -12.50
N LEU A 137 2.09 -5.54 -13.44
CA LEU A 137 0.87 -4.77 -13.18
C LEU A 137 -0.29 -5.51 -13.83
N VAL A 138 -1.25 -5.96 -13.03
CA VAL A 138 -2.46 -6.60 -13.55
C VAL A 138 -3.47 -5.51 -13.91
N HIS A 139 -3.94 -5.50 -15.15
CA HIS A 139 -4.96 -4.60 -15.66
C HIS A 139 -6.17 -5.41 -16.14
N ALA A 140 -7.33 -5.19 -15.55
CA ALA A 140 -8.56 -5.90 -15.91
C ALA A 140 -9.62 -4.90 -16.40
N ARG A 141 -10.06 -5.04 -17.66
CA ARG A 141 -11.06 -4.17 -18.28
C ARG A 141 -12.47 -4.74 -18.11
N LEU A 142 -13.47 -3.87 -17.93
CA LEU A 142 -14.87 -4.25 -17.96
C LEU A 142 -15.20 -4.87 -19.34
N ASN A 143 -15.79 -6.06 -19.34
CA ASN A 143 -16.11 -6.82 -20.56
C ASN A 143 -14.89 -7.12 -21.45
N GLY A 144 -13.67 -7.10 -20.88
CA GLY A 144 -12.43 -7.34 -21.60
C GLY A 144 -11.57 -8.43 -20.95
N ARG A 145 -10.35 -8.58 -21.47
CA ARG A 145 -9.36 -9.50 -20.90
C ARG A 145 -8.65 -8.85 -19.71
N THR A 146 -8.21 -9.69 -18.79
CA THR A 146 -7.19 -9.36 -17.81
C THR A 146 -5.81 -9.52 -18.46
N GLU A 147 -4.98 -8.50 -18.32
CA GLU A 147 -3.63 -8.43 -18.89
C GLU A 147 -2.61 -8.26 -17.77
N ILE A 148 -1.43 -8.86 -17.94
CA ILE A 148 -0.27 -8.62 -17.11
C ILE A 148 0.68 -7.72 -17.91
N ILE A 149 0.83 -6.48 -17.47
CA ILE A 149 1.75 -5.51 -18.06
C ILE A 149 3.09 -5.67 -17.34
N LYS A 150 4.11 -6.11 -18.08
CA LYS A 150 5.47 -6.25 -17.54
C LYS A 150 6.24 -4.94 -17.61
N ARG A 151 7.08 -4.70 -16.61
CA ARG A 151 8.08 -3.63 -16.63
C ARG A 151 8.95 -3.76 -17.89
N GLY A 152 9.19 -2.65 -18.58
CA GLY A 152 10.00 -2.62 -19.79
C GLY A 152 9.29 -3.09 -21.07
N ALA A 153 7.96 -3.34 -21.05
CA ALA A 153 7.21 -3.59 -22.28
C ALA A 153 7.26 -2.40 -23.26
N ASP A 154 7.14 -2.69 -24.56
CA ASP A 154 7.28 -1.69 -25.62
C ASP A 154 6.20 -0.59 -25.56
N GLU A 155 4.97 -0.99 -25.21
CA GLU A 155 3.78 -0.13 -25.16
C GLU A 155 3.59 0.60 -23.82
N LEU A 156 4.67 0.87 -23.10
CA LEU A 156 4.62 1.67 -21.88
C LEU A 156 4.57 3.18 -22.16
N SER A 157 3.86 3.92 -21.31
CA SER A 157 3.87 5.40 -21.34
C SER A 157 5.27 5.98 -21.13
N ASP A 158 5.53 7.18 -21.66
CA ASP A 158 6.83 7.86 -21.52
C ASP A 158 7.29 8.01 -20.07
N ALA A 159 6.35 8.31 -19.16
CA ALA A 159 6.65 8.39 -17.73
C ALA A 159 7.15 7.05 -17.14
N ALA A 160 6.61 5.92 -17.61
CA ALA A 160 7.05 4.59 -17.19
C ALA A 160 8.40 4.22 -17.82
N LYS A 161 8.61 4.56 -19.10
CA LYS A 161 9.89 4.38 -19.80
C LYS A 161 11.00 5.16 -19.11
N ALA A 162 10.75 6.43 -18.76
CA ALA A 162 11.71 7.29 -18.08
C ALA A 162 12.11 6.81 -16.66
N ARG A 163 11.33 5.91 -16.05
CA ARG A 163 11.59 5.32 -14.72
C ARG A 163 12.03 3.86 -14.77
N THR A 164 12.10 3.27 -15.95
CA THR A 164 12.66 1.93 -16.15
C THR A 164 14.17 2.06 -16.38
N ARG A 165 14.96 1.28 -15.63
CA ARG A 165 16.44 1.29 -15.70
C ARG A 165 17.04 -0.06 -16.09
N THR A 166 16.22 -1.11 -16.08
CA THR A 166 16.63 -2.49 -16.37
C THR A 166 15.83 -3.02 -17.56
N PRO A 167 16.33 -4.01 -18.32
CA PRO A 167 15.59 -4.63 -19.42
C PRO A 167 14.27 -5.27 -18.97
N PRO A 168 13.30 -5.49 -19.87
CA PRO A 168 12.21 -6.43 -19.60
C PRO A 168 12.84 -7.79 -19.28
N GLY A 169 12.55 -8.30 -18.09
CA GLY A 169 13.14 -9.54 -17.58
C GLY A 169 12.73 -10.76 -18.39
#